data_AF-A0A6M9PE23-F1
#
_entry.id   AF-A0A6M9PE23-F1
#
_cell.length_a   1.000
_cell.length_b   1.000
_cell.length_c   1.000
_cell.angle_alpha   90.00
_cell.angle_beta   90.00
_cell.angle_gamma   90.00
#
_symmetry.space_group_name_H-M   'P 1'
#
loop_
_entity.id
_entity.type
_entity.pdbx_description
1 polymer ?
#
loop_
_entity_poly.entity_id
_entity_poly.type
_entity_poly.pdbx_seq_one_letter_code
_entity_poly.pdbx_strand_id
1 'polypeptide(L)'
;MNDQFKTLFNKAKLNFAVLASILMLAVLGKITNPELTNSIFMIADQLVSDLILLFVAITLGAFIPNFKLVVFGAIAAFVAAAIAIQTGLFTYLTLEYLFAVLIVVLGFASIANLYRHYREVQF
;
A
#
# COMPACT_ATOMS: atom_id res chain seq x y z
N MET A 1 12.32 -21.86 18.85
CA MET A 1 12.74 -20.93 17.77
C MET A 1 12.02 -21.20 16.45
N ASN A 2 11.97 -22.43 15.92
CA ASN A 2 11.34 -22.69 14.61
C ASN A 2 9.82 -22.36 14.55
N ASP A 3 9.06 -22.62 15.61
CA ASP A 3 7.60 -22.38 15.63
C ASP A 3 7.20 -20.90 15.75
N GLN A 4 8.01 -20.08 16.44
CA GLN A 4 7.82 -18.62 16.50
C GLN A 4 8.08 -17.95 15.15
N PHE A 5 9.12 -18.37 14.42
CA PHE A 5 9.36 -17.88 13.06
C PHE A 5 8.25 -18.28 12.09
N LYS A 6 7.77 -19.52 12.20
CA LYS A 6 6.70 -20.04 11.33
C LYS A 6 5.36 -19.34 11.58
N THR A 7 5.04 -19.01 12.83
CA THR A 7 3.83 -18.25 13.20
C THR A 7 3.91 -16.78 12.76
N LEU A 8 5.07 -16.14 12.92
CA LEU A 8 5.31 -14.77 12.47
C LEU A 8 5.19 -14.68 10.95
N PHE A 9 5.79 -15.62 10.21
CA PHE A 9 5.70 -15.69 8.75
C PHE A 9 4.26 -15.93 8.26
N ASN A 10 3.52 -16.82 8.91
CA ASN A 10 2.12 -17.08 8.56
C ASN A 10 1.21 -15.86 8.78
N LYS A 11 1.42 -15.09 9.86
CA LYS A 11 0.68 -13.86 10.10
C LYS A 11 1.12 -12.72 9.17
N ALA A 12 2.42 -12.64 8.87
CA ALA A 12 3.03 -11.60 8.03
C ALA A 12 2.86 -11.81 6.53
N LYS A 13 2.43 -13.01 6.09
CA LYS A 13 2.35 -13.40 4.67
C LYS A 13 1.66 -12.37 3.78
N LEU A 14 0.57 -11.77 4.26
CA LEU A 14 -0.18 -10.78 3.47
C LEU A 14 0.60 -9.48 3.27
N ASN A 15 1.32 -9.01 4.30
CA ASN A 15 2.16 -7.80 4.20
C ASN A 15 3.28 -8.01 3.18
N PHE A 16 3.96 -9.17 3.26
CA PHE A 16 5.01 -9.52 2.30
C PHE A 16 4.46 -9.68 0.88
N ALA A 17 3.27 -10.26 0.72
CA ALA A 17 2.62 -10.36 -0.58
C ALA A 17 2.32 -8.97 -1.18
N VAL A 18 1.81 -8.04 -0.37
CA VAL A 18 1.55 -6.66 -0.81
C VAL A 18 2.85 -5.97 -1.21
N LEU A 19 3.88 -5.99 -0.36
CA LEU A 19 5.18 -5.38 -0.66
C LEU A 19 5.84 -5.99 -1.91
N ALA A 20 5.81 -7.32 -2.04
CA ALA A 20 6.32 -8.02 -3.22
C ALA A 20 5.53 -7.65 -4.49
N SER A 21 4.20 -7.50 -4.38
CA SER A 21 3.37 -7.08 -5.52
C SER A 21 3.70 -5.66 -5.99
N ILE A 22 3.93 -4.73 -5.07
CA ILE A 22 4.36 -3.36 -5.39
C ILE A 22 5.72 -3.39 -6.11
N LEU A 23 6.66 -4.20 -5.61
CA LEU A 23 7.98 -4.32 -6.22
C LEU A 23 7.91 -4.95 -7.62
N MET A 24 7.09 -5.99 -7.79
CA MET A 24 6.84 -6.59 -9.11
C MET A 24 6.21 -5.59 -10.08
N LEU A 25 5.23 -4.80 -9.62
CA LEU A 25 4.62 -3.73 -10.42
C LEU A 25 5.66 -2.67 -10.82
N ALA A 26 6.58 -2.31 -9.93
CA ALA A 26 7.65 -1.37 -10.24
C ALA A 26 8.57 -1.89 -11.33
N VAL A 27 9.02 -3.15 -11.21
CA VAL A 27 9.93 -3.77 -12.18
C VAL A 27 9.25 -3.95 -13.54
N LEU A 28 8.04 -4.51 -13.55
CA LEU A 28 7.28 -4.72 -14.78
C LEU A 28 6.88 -3.40 -15.44
N GLY A 29 6.45 -2.41 -14.65
CA GLY A 29 6.14 -1.07 -15.12
C GLY A 29 7.33 -0.42 -15.78
N LYS A 30 8.52 -0.52 -15.18
CA LYS A 30 9.75 0.06 -15.75
C LYS A 30 10.16 -0.58 -17.08
N ILE A 31 9.82 -1.86 -17.31
CA ILE A 31 10.10 -2.56 -18.57
C ILE A 31 9.05 -2.23 -19.64
N THR A 32 7.78 -2.05 -19.25
CA THR A 32 6.65 -1.88 -20.19
C THR A 32 6.35 -0.43 -20.52
N ASN A 33 6.28 0.44 -19.51
CA ASN A 33 6.04 1.87 -19.65
C ASN A 33 6.85 2.65 -18.58
N PRO A 34 8.15 2.91 -18.85
CA PRO A 34 9.04 3.56 -17.89
C PRO A 34 8.62 5.00 -17.56
N GLU A 35 8.03 5.74 -18.50
CA GLU A 35 7.60 7.12 -18.28
C GLU A 35 6.46 7.19 -17.27
N LEU A 36 5.39 6.43 -17.50
CA LEU A 36 4.25 6.33 -16.58
C LEU A 36 4.70 5.85 -15.19
N THR A 37 5.54 4.83 -15.15
CA THR A 37 6.02 4.25 -13.90
C THR A 37 6.84 5.27 -13.10
N ASN A 38 7.76 5.98 -13.74
CA ASN A 38 8.55 7.01 -13.08
C ASN A 38 7.68 8.17 -12.57
N SER A 39 6.66 8.59 -13.34
CA SER A 39 5.68 9.60 -12.91
C SER A 39 4.99 9.17 -11.61
N ILE A 40 4.44 7.95 -11.57
CA ILE A 40 3.77 7.39 -10.39
C ILE A 40 4.70 7.35 -9.18
N PHE A 41 5.95 6.91 -9.34
CA PHE A 41 6.91 6.83 -8.23
C PHE A 41 7.38 8.20 -7.74
N MET A 42 7.51 9.18 -8.63
CA MET A 42 7.80 10.57 -8.25
C MET A 42 6.65 11.18 -7.45
N ILE A 43 5.41 10.95 -7.87
CA ILE A 43 4.21 11.37 -7.12
C ILE A 43 4.16 10.65 -5.77
N ALA A 44 4.45 9.35 -5.73
CA ALA A 44 4.49 8.58 -4.50
C ALA A 44 5.52 9.14 -3.51
N ASP A 45 6.71 9.52 -3.97
CA ASP A 45 7.75 10.13 -3.14
C ASP A 45 7.30 11.48 -2.56
N GLN A 46 6.66 12.31 -3.39
CA GLN A 46 6.06 13.56 -2.94
C GLN A 46 4.94 13.32 -1.91
N LEU A 47 4.08 12.34 -2.13
CA LEU A 47 3.00 11.95 -1.22
C LEU A 47 3.52 11.42 0.12
N VAL A 48 4.67 10.74 0.13
CA VAL A 48 5.32 10.30 1.37
C VAL A 48 5.89 11.49 2.14
N SER A 49 6.38 12.49 1.42
CA SER A 49 6.83 13.75 2.01
C SER A 49 5.66 14.55 2.60
N ASP A 50 4.46 14.38 2.05
CA ASP A 50 3.22 14.95 2.59
C ASP A 50 2.70 14.08 3.77
N LEU A 51 3.22 14.36 4.97
CA LEU A 51 3.10 13.51 6.16
C LEU A 51 1.67 13.08 6.52
N ILE A 52 0.65 13.83 6.10
CA ILE A 52 -0.75 13.52 6.41
C ILE A 52 -1.13 12.14 5.86
N LEU A 53 -0.85 11.87 4.57
CA LEU A 53 -1.20 10.58 3.98
C LEU A 53 -0.41 9.44 4.63
N LEU A 54 0.86 9.70 4.93
CA LEU A 54 1.74 8.77 5.63
C LEU A 54 1.19 8.37 7.00
N PHE A 55 0.74 9.33 7.81
CA PHE A 55 0.13 9.06 9.11
C PHE A 55 -1.15 8.23 8.98
N VAL A 56 -2.01 8.54 8.01
CA VAL A 56 -3.22 7.75 7.74
C VAL A 56 -2.86 6.31 7.36
N ALA A 57 -1.89 6.12 6.46
CA ALA A 57 -1.47 4.79 6.03
C ALA A 57 -0.91 3.95 7.20
N ILE A 58 -0.04 4.55 8.02
CA ILE A 58 0.56 3.87 9.18
C ILE A 58 -0.53 3.54 10.21
N THR A 59 -1.46 4.45 10.50
CA THR A 59 -2.52 4.20 11.47
C THR A 59 -3.46 3.09 11.03
N LEU A 60 -3.85 3.06 9.75
CA LEU A 60 -4.63 1.97 9.18
C LEU A 60 -3.92 0.61 9.34
N GLY A 61 -2.62 0.56 9.06
CA GLY A 61 -1.83 -0.66 9.20
C GLY A 61 -1.61 -1.12 10.65
N ALA A 62 -1.32 -0.18 11.56
CA ALA A 62 -0.98 -0.48 12.93
C ALA A 62 -2.21 -0.81 13.80
N PHE A 63 -3.30 -0.08 13.64
CA PHE A 63 -4.42 -0.13 14.59
C PHE A 63 -5.56 -1.05 14.16
N ILE A 64 -5.70 -1.40 12.88
CA ILE A 64 -6.78 -2.29 12.43
C ILE A 64 -6.37 -3.75 12.70
N PRO A 65 -7.13 -4.53 13.50
CA PRO A 65 -6.75 -5.90 13.84
C PRO A 65 -6.64 -6.82 12.61
N ASN A 66 -7.56 -6.66 11.65
CA ASN A 66 -7.67 -7.46 10.44
C ASN A 66 -7.07 -6.74 9.24
N PHE A 67 -5.78 -6.98 8.97
CA PHE A 67 -5.08 -6.34 7.84
C PHE A 67 -5.72 -6.61 6.47
N LYS A 68 -6.39 -7.76 6.30
CA LYS A 68 -7.17 -8.07 5.09
C LYS A 68 -8.19 -6.97 4.77
N LEU A 69 -8.89 -6.45 5.77
CA LEU A 69 -9.88 -5.38 5.57
C LEU A 69 -9.23 -4.09 5.09
N VAL A 70 -8.01 -3.78 5.55
CA VAL A 70 -7.25 -2.61 5.09
C VAL A 70 -6.91 -2.76 3.61
N VAL A 71 -6.38 -3.92 3.21
CA VAL A 71 -6.01 -4.18 1.82
C VAL A 71 -7.24 -4.16 0.91
N PHE A 72 -8.30 -4.88 1.26
CA PHE A 72 -9.53 -4.90 0.45
C PHE A 72 -10.22 -3.54 0.43
N GLY A 73 -10.25 -2.81 1.55
CA GLY A 73 -10.82 -1.47 1.64
C GLY A 73 -10.07 -0.47 0.78
N ALA A 74 -8.73 -0.48 0.81
CA ALA A 74 -7.91 0.39 -0.03
C ALA A 74 -8.11 0.08 -1.53
N ILE A 75 -8.15 -1.20 -1.91
CA ILE A 75 -8.42 -1.60 -3.30
C ILE A 75 -9.84 -1.20 -3.72
N ALA A 76 -10.85 -1.42 -2.88
CA ALA A 76 -12.23 -1.05 -3.18
C ALA A 76 -12.39 0.47 -3.34
N ALA A 77 -11.78 1.26 -2.46
CA ALA A 77 -11.75 2.72 -2.55
C ALA A 77 -11.06 3.18 -3.83
N PHE A 78 -9.93 2.56 -4.20
CA PHE A 78 -9.25 2.82 -5.47
C PHE A 78 -10.16 2.56 -6.67
N VAL A 79 -10.82 1.39 -6.73
CA VAL A 79 -11.70 1.05 -7.84
C VAL A 79 -12.88 2.02 -7.95
N ALA A 80 -13.51 2.36 -6.82
CA ALA A 80 -14.61 3.33 -6.79
C ALA A 80 -14.16 4.72 -7.28
N ALA A 81 -12.99 5.19 -6.81
CA ALA A 81 -12.43 6.47 -7.23
C ALA A 81 -12.02 6.45 -8.72
N ALA A 82 -11.46 5.35 -9.22
CA ALA A 82 -11.10 5.21 -10.64
C ALA A 82 -12.35 5.28 -11.54
N ILE A 83 -13.45 4.64 -11.14
CA ILE A 83 -14.73 4.74 -11.85
C ILE A 83 -15.26 6.19 -11.81
N ALA A 84 -15.16 6.86 -10.66
CA ALA A 84 -15.57 8.26 -10.52
C ALA A 84 -14.73 9.22 -11.40
N ILE A 85 -13.43 8.97 -11.56
CA ILE A 85 -12.57 9.70 -12.50
C ILE A 85 -13.03 9.43 -13.95
N GLN A 86 -13.24 8.16 -14.31
CA GLN A 86 -13.61 7.78 -15.67
C GLN A 86 -15.00 8.32 -16.09
N THR A 87 -15.90 8.47 -15.13
CA THR A 87 -17.25 9.06 -15.33
C THR A 87 -17.25 10.59 -15.31
N GLY A 88 -16.10 11.22 -15.06
CA GLY A 88 -15.96 12.68 -15.05
C GLY A 88 -16.46 13.36 -13.78
N LEU A 89 -16.78 12.61 -12.71
CA LEU A 89 -17.16 13.18 -11.41
C LEU A 89 -15.97 13.86 -10.72
N PHE A 90 -14.75 13.35 -10.94
CA PHE A 90 -13.52 13.97 -10.46
C PHE A 90 -12.67 14.43 -11.64
N THR A 91 -12.66 15.74 -11.90
CA THR A 91 -11.89 16.37 -12.98
C THR A 91 -10.49 16.79 -12.55
N TYR A 92 -10.23 16.90 -11.24
CA TYR A 92 -8.96 17.34 -10.68
C TYR A 92 -8.03 16.18 -10.29
N LEU A 93 -8.51 14.94 -10.37
CA LEU A 93 -7.79 13.75 -9.92
C LEU A 93 -7.39 12.90 -11.13
N THR A 94 -6.09 12.60 -11.26
CA THR A 94 -5.60 11.71 -12.31
C THR A 94 -5.50 10.27 -11.81
N LEU A 95 -5.56 9.31 -12.74
CA LEU A 95 -5.44 7.90 -12.41
C LEU A 95 -4.02 7.58 -11.89
N GLU A 96 -2.99 8.23 -12.44
CA GLU A 96 -1.61 8.13 -11.96
C GLU A 96 -1.48 8.55 -10.48
N TYR A 97 -2.07 9.69 -10.12
CA TYR A 97 -2.06 10.17 -8.74
C TYR A 97 -2.80 9.22 -7.81
N LEU A 98 -3.99 8.76 -8.22
CA LEU A 98 -4.78 7.81 -7.44
C LEU A 98 -4.04 6.47 -7.23
N PHE A 99 -3.31 6.01 -8.24
CA PHE A 99 -2.51 4.79 -8.14
C PHE A 99 -1.28 4.98 -7.24
N ALA A 100 -0.63 6.14 -7.28
CA ALA A 100 0.44 6.49 -6.35
C ALA A 100 -0.05 6.50 -4.89
N VAL A 101 -1.23 7.09 -4.63
CA VAL A 101 -1.88 7.05 -3.31
C VAL A 101 -2.11 5.61 -2.84
N LEU A 102 -2.62 4.73 -3.72
CA LEU A 102 -2.83 3.33 -3.38
C LEU A 102 -1.52 2.62 -2.98
N ILE A 103 -0.45 2.82 -3.75
CA ILE A 103 0.86 2.21 -3.46
C ILE A 103 1.40 2.70 -2.12
N VAL A 104 1.37 4.00 -1.87
CA VAL A 104 1.84 4.59 -0.60
C VAL A 104 1.02 4.03 0.56
N VAL A 105 -0.31 4.05 0.48
CA VAL A 105 -1.17 3.56 1.55
C VAL A 105 -0.91 2.08 1.83
N LEU A 106 -0.90 1.23 0.80
CA LEU A 106 -0.66 -0.20 0.97
C LEU A 106 0.76 -0.51 1.45
N GLY A 107 1.77 0.19 0.96
CA GLY A 107 3.16 0.02 1.35
C GLY A 107 3.38 0.32 2.83
N PHE A 108 3.01 1.52 3.27
CA PHE A 108 3.20 1.93 4.67
C PHE A 108 2.28 1.20 5.64
N ALA A 109 1.03 0.90 5.24
CA ALA A 109 0.15 0.08 6.07
C ALA A 109 0.73 -1.34 6.26
N SER A 110 1.33 -1.93 5.22
CA SER A 110 1.97 -3.25 5.32
C SER A 110 3.16 -3.24 6.27
N ILE A 111 4.02 -2.21 6.20
CA ILE A 111 5.18 -2.05 7.08
C ILE A 111 4.73 -1.84 8.54
N ALA A 112 3.76 -0.96 8.76
CA ALA A 112 3.24 -0.68 10.10
C ALA A 112 2.59 -1.92 10.73
N ASN A 113 1.83 -2.69 9.96
CA ASN A 113 1.24 -3.94 10.41
C ASN A 113 2.32 -5.00 10.72
N LEU A 114 3.39 -5.11 9.92
CA LEU A 114 4.54 -5.97 10.23
C LEU A 114 5.15 -5.58 11.58
N TYR A 115 5.40 -4.30 11.81
CA TYR A 115 5.93 -3.79 13.08
C TYR A 115 5.08 -4.19 14.29
N ARG A 116 3.75 -4.14 14.16
CA ARG A 116 2.83 -4.61 15.21
C ARG A 116 3.06 -6.08 15.55
N HIS A 117 3.16 -6.94 14.53
CA HIS A 117 3.37 -8.36 14.70
C HIS A 117 4.73 -8.69 15.33
N TYR A 118 5.78 -7.94 14.98
CA TYR A 118 7.09 -8.08 15.64
C TYR A 118 7.05 -7.67 17.11
N ARG A 119 6.35 -6.59 17.44
CA ARG A 119 6.20 -6.12 18.82
C ARG A 119 5.46 -7.13 19.70
N GLU A 120 4.41 -7.77 19.18
CA GLU A 120 3.64 -8.81 19.89
C GLU A 120 4.48 -10.06 20.24
N VAL A 121 5.57 -10.32 19.53
CA VAL A 121 6.41 -11.53 19.70
C VAL A 121 7.55 -11.31 20.69
N GLN A 122 7.89 -10.06 21.01
CA GLN A 122 8.96 -9.71 21.97
C GLN A 122 8.50 -9.65 23.44
N PHE A 123 7.22 -9.87 23.74
CA PHE A 123 6.68 -9.92 25.10
C PHE A 123 6.25 -11.34 25.47
#